data_AF-A0A261KWY0-F1
#
_entry.id   AF-A0A261KWY0-F1
#
_cell.length_a   1.000
_cell.length_b   1.000
_cell.length_c   1.000
_cell.angle_alpha   90.00
_cell.angle_beta   90.00
_cell.angle_gamma   90.00
#
_symmetry.space_group_name_H-M   'P 1'
#
loop_
_entity.id
_entity.type
_entity.pdbx_description
1 polymer ?
#
loop_
_entity_poly.entity_id
_entity_poly.type
_entity_poly.pdbx_seq_one_letter_code
_entity_poly.pdbx_strand_id
1 'polypeptide(L)' 'MKFPIVKLLYFEENWEFLTESNNPFAVIIMAYLKSKETRKNPLIKLESKLTLVRLLYERGYTRKMVIQLFRLIDWMM' A
#
# COMPACT_ATOMS: atom_id res chain seq x y z
N MET A 1 11.24 18.05 19.28
CA MET A 1 10.66 17.41 18.08
C MET A 1 9.33 16.77 18.46
N LYS A 2 8.26 16.97 17.68
CA LYS A 2 7.00 16.23 17.85
C LYS A 2 6.99 15.09 16.83
N PHE A 3 6.82 13.86 17.29
CA PHE A 3 6.65 12.68 16.43
C PHE A 3 5.17 12.33 16.43
N PRO A 4 4.38 12.81 15.46
CA PRO A 4 2.96 12.49 15.41
C PRO A 4 2.79 10.98 15.22
N ILE A 5 1.98 10.37 16.07
CA ILE A 5 1.61 8.95 15.98
C ILE A 5 0.20 8.91 15.38
N VAL A 6 0.03 8.15 14.29
CA VAL A 6 -1.27 7.96 13.64
C VAL A 6 -1.62 6.47 13.60
N LYS A 7 -2.90 6.17 13.85
CA LYS A 7 -3.42 4.81 13.75
C LYS A 7 -3.73 4.51 12.28
N LEU A 8 -3.06 3.51 11.71
CA LEU A 8 -3.23 3.18 10.28
C LEU A 8 -4.66 2.79 9.88
N LEU A 9 -5.43 2.27 10.83
CA LEU A 9 -6.84 1.90 10.63
C LEU A 9 -7.75 3.10 10.32
N TYR A 10 -7.32 4.31 10.68
CA TYR A 10 -8.07 5.53 10.35
C TYR A 10 -8.16 5.77 8.82
N PHE A 11 -7.25 5.16 8.05
CA PHE A 11 -7.27 5.27 6.60
C PHE A 11 -8.15 4.22 5.92
N GLU A 12 -8.79 3.29 6.64
CA GLU A 12 -9.78 2.36 6.05
C GLU A 12 -10.94 3.13 5.40
N GLU A 13 -11.39 4.22 6.03
CA GLU A 13 -12.47 5.08 5.51
C GLU A 13 -11.98 6.13 4.48
N ASN A 14 -10.67 6.32 4.35
CA ASN A 14 -10.05 7.37 3.54
C ASN A 14 -9.21 6.80 2.39
N TRP A 15 -9.75 5.80 1.68
CA TRP A 15 -9.05 5.14 0.59
C TRP A 15 -8.72 6.10 -0.59
N GLU A 16 -9.62 7.04 -0.90
CA GLU A 16 -9.41 8.05 -1.93
C GLU A 16 -8.20 8.92 -1.61
N PHE A 17 -8.08 9.40 -0.36
CA PHE A 17 -6.92 10.18 0.08
C PHE A 17 -5.61 9.42 -0.09
N LEU A 18 -5.58 8.13 0.24
CA LEU A 18 -4.39 7.30 0.01
C LEU A 18 -4.07 7.22 -1.49
N THR A 19 -5.08 7.14 -2.35
CA THR A 19 -4.95 6.97 -3.80
C THR A 19 -4.42 8.22 -4.49
N GLU A 20 -4.86 9.40 -4.06
CA GLU A 20 -4.38 10.69 -4.57
C GLU A 20 -3.01 11.10 -4.02
N SER A 21 -2.62 10.57 -2.86
CA SER A 21 -1.34 10.93 -2.25
C SER A 21 -0.15 10.37 -3.01
N ASN A 22 0.75 11.24 -3.47
CA ASN A 22 2.04 10.86 -4.05
C ASN A 22 3.06 10.34 -3.02
N ASN A 23 2.69 10.27 -1.74
CA ASN A 23 3.58 9.74 -0.70
C ASN A 23 3.76 8.22 -0.87
N PRO A 24 4.99 7.69 -0.95
CA PRO A 24 5.25 6.25 -1.09
C PRO A 24 4.70 5.43 0.08
N PHE A 25 4.57 6.01 1.27
CA PHE A 25 3.95 5.35 2.42
C PHE A 25 2.45 5.13 2.25
N ALA A 26 1.76 5.89 1.39
CA ALA A 26 0.34 5.66 1.14
C ALA A 26 0.10 4.25 0.56
N VAL A 27 0.97 3.79 -0.35
CA VAL A 27 0.90 2.44 -0.92
C VAL A 27 1.19 1.37 0.12
N ILE A 28 2.09 1.65 1.07
CA ILE A 28 2.39 0.74 2.19
C ILE A 28 1.15 0.62 3.11
N ILE A 29 0.48 1.73 3.40
CA ILE A 29 -0.75 1.71 4.21
C ILE A 29 -1.84 0.92 3.50
N MET A 30 -2.05 1.15 2.19
CA MET A 30 -3.00 0.37 1.40
C MET A 30 -2.68 -1.13 1.43
N ALA A 31 -1.40 -1.51 1.29
CA ALA A 31 -0.96 -2.90 1.37
C ALA A 31 -1.28 -3.54 2.72
N TYR A 32 -1.03 -2.81 3.81
CA TYR A 32 -1.38 -3.25 5.16
C TYR A 32 -2.88 -3.44 5.35
N LEU A 33 -3.71 -2.53 4.83
CA LEU A 33 -5.17 -2.66 4.91
C LEU A 33 -5.67 -3.86 4.09
N LYS A 34 -5.16 -4.04 2.86
CA LYS A 34 -5.49 -5.19 2.01
C LYS A 34 -4.98 -6.51 2.59
N SER A 35 -3.83 -6.53 3.26
CA SER A 35 -3.33 -7.76 3.90
C SER A 35 -4.27 -8.26 4.99
N LYS A 36 -4.98 -7.37 5.69
CA LYS A 36 -6.01 -7.75 6.67
C LYS A 36 -7.25 -8.37 6.02
N GLU A 37 -7.72 -7.80 4.89
CA GLU A 37 -8.89 -8.28 4.15
C GLU A 37 -8.63 -9.64 3.47
N THR A 38 -7.41 -9.83 2.96
CA THR A 38 -7.07 -10.98 2.09
C THR A 38 -6.61 -12.23 2.84
N ARG A 39 -6.55 -12.22 4.19
CA ARG A 39 -6.06 -13.34 5.02
C ARG A 39 -6.69 -14.71 4.74
N LYS A 40 -7.88 -14.76 4.15
CA LYS A 40 -8.63 -16.01 3.92
C LYS A 40 -8.76 -16.40 2.46
N ASN A 41 -8.27 -15.60 1.51
CA ASN A 41 -8.45 -15.87 0.08
C ASN A 41 -7.20 -15.57 -0.77
N PRO A 42 -6.50 -16.61 -1.26
CA PRO A 42 -5.31 -16.46 -2.10
C PRO A 42 -5.54 -15.68 -3.40
N LEU A 43 -6.73 -15.79 -3.99
CA LEU A 43 -7.06 -15.09 -5.25
C LEU A 43 -7.15 -13.58 -5.02
N ILE A 44 -7.88 -13.16 -3.98
CA ILE A 44 -8.03 -11.74 -3.61
C ILE A 44 -6.66 -11.15 -3.22
N LYS A 45 -5.80 -11.95 -2.57
CA LYS A 45 -4.43 -11.56 -2.23
C LYS A 45 -3.61 -11.23 -3.49
N LEU A 46 -3.67 -12.08 -4.51
CA LEU A 46 -2.96 -11.88 -5.77
C LEU A 46 -3.48 -10.64 -6.50
N GLU A 47 -4.80 -10.48 -6.61
CA GLU A 47 -5.41 -9.30 -7.24
C GLU A 47 -5.01 -8.00 -6.54
N SER A 48 -5.06 -7.99 -5.20
CA SER A 48 -4.66 -6.82 -4.40
C SER A 48 -3.20 -6.45 -4.63
N LYS A 49 -2.31 -7.44 -4.68
CA LYS A 49 -0.89 -7.23 -4.97
C LYS A 49 -0.67 -6.65 -6.37
N LEU A 50 -1.38 -7.17 -7.38
CA LEU A 50 -1.29 -6.65 -8.75
C LEU A 50 -1.77 -5.19 -8.84
N THR A 51 -2.87 -4.86 -8.17
CA THR A 51 -3.38 -3.47 -8.11
C THR A 51 -2.37 -2.52 -7.49
N LEU A 52 -1.75 -2.90 -6.37
CA LEU A 52 -0.73 -2.08 -5.70
C LEU A 52 0.53 -1.91 -6.55
N VAL A 53 0.95 -2.98 -7.25
CA VAL A 53 2.10 -2.90 -8.16
C VAL A 53 1.83 -1.96 -9.33
N ARG A 54 0.64 -2.02 -9.94
CA ARG A 54 0.24 -1.08 -11.00
C ARG A 54 0.27 0.37 -10.51
N LEU A 55 -0.28 0.62 -9.32
CA LEU A 55 -0.28 1.93 -8.68
C LEU A 55 1.14 2.50 -8.49
N LEU A 56 2.12 1.66 -8.16
CA LEU A 56 3.52 2.09 -8.04
C LEU A 56 4.08 2.63 -9.37
N TYR A 57 3.70 2.04 -10.49
CA TYR A 57 4.12 2.49 -11.82
C TYR A 57 3.33 3.73 -12.28
N GLU A 58 2.02 3.77 -12.02
CA GLU A 58 1.16 4.91 -12.38
C GLU A 58 1.58 6.21 -11.68
N ARG A 59 2.09 6.12 -10.45
CA ARG A 59 2.62 7.27 -9.69
C ARG A 59 3.97 7.78 -10.17
N GLY A 60 4.54 7.17 -11.22
CA GLY A 60 5.81 7.62 -11.81
C GLY A 60 7.02 7.41 -10.89
N TYR A 61 6.95 6.47 -9.93
CA TYR A 61 8.08 6.19 -9.07
C TYR A 61 9.26 5.63 -9.86
N THR A 62 10.48 6.01 -9.45
CA THR A 62 11.69 5.48 -10.06
C THR A 62 11.76 3.95 -9.90
N ARG A 63 12.41 3.27 -10.85
CA ARG A 63 12.60 1.81 -10.79
C ARG A 63 13.14 1.32 -9.45
N LYS A 64 14.07 2.06 -8.84
CA LYS A 64 14.64 1.74 -7.52
C LYS A 64 13.57 1.80 -6.42
N MET A 65 12.74 2.84 -6.42
CA MET A 65 11.63 2.98 -5.47
C MET A 65 10.59 1.89 -5.67
N VAL A 66 10.21 1.58 -6.91
CA VAL A 66 9.26 0.49 -7.20
C VAL A 66 9.76 -0.84 -6.64
N ILE A 67 11.03 -1.18 -6.84
CA ILE A 67 11.62 -2.42 -6.30
C ILE A 67 11.59 -2.43 -4.76
N GLN A 68 11.94 -1.32 -4.12
CA GLN A 68 11.94 -1.24 -2.65
C GLN A 68 10.53 -1.34 -2.07
N LEU A 69 9.56 -0.62 -2.65
CA LEU A 69 8.16 -0.64 -2.21
C LEU A 69 7.52 -2.00 -2.48
N PHE A 70 7.80 -2.61 -3.63
CA PHE A 70 7.35 -3.96 -3.95
C PHE A 70 7.80 -4.98 -2.89
N ARG A 71 9.08 -4.95 -2.49
CA ARG A 71 9.60 -5.84 -1.44
C ARG A 71 8.89 -5.65 -0.11
N LEU A 72 8.54 -4.42 0.25
CA LEU A 72 7.78 -4.13 1.47
C LEU A 72 6.34 -4.66 1.39
N ILE A 73 5.68 -4.47 0.25
CA ILE A 73 4.33 -5.00 -0.01
C ILE A 73 4.34 -6.53 0.04
N ASP A 74 5.33 -7.15 -0.60
CA ASP A 74 5.52 -8.61 -0.61
C ASP A 74 5.75 -9.17 0.79
N TRP A 75 6.55 -8.48 1.61
CA TRP A 75 6.76 -8.89 3.00
C TRP A 75 5.49 -8.79 3.87
N MET A 76 4.61 -7.82 3.58
CA MET A 76 3.36 -7.65 4.32
C MET A 76 2.25 -8.64 3.92
N MET A 77 2.28 -9.13 2.69
CA MET A 77 1.25 -9.98 2.10
C MET A 77 1.79 -11.36 1.83
#